data_AF-A0AAU4U8U2-F1
#
_entry.id   AF-A0AAU4U8U2-F1
#
_cell.length_a   1.000
_cell.length_b   1.000
_cell.length_c   1.000
_cell.angle_alpha   90.00
_cell.angle_beta   90.00
_cell.angle_gamma   90.00
#
_symmetry.space_group_name_H-M   'P 1'
#
loop_
_entity.id
_entity.type
_entity.pdbx_description
1 polymer ?
#
loop_
_entity_poly.entity_id
_entity_poly.type
_entity_poly.pdbx_seq_one_letter_code
_entity_poly.pdbx_strand_id
1 'polypeptide(L)'
;MTHDMDLNGAAARLEAHIRGWRADGLWTSGARWTPDGSHLAVQVASASWQVWLHVELRRGGRASLFFFASAGTTGTEESTDLGRTQVAQERRRIESLDAWSALLDEAVHRASRTHVRQARLVAASCTTGWLDWIHGELWLLPEGLLRIRSGFMDTVANSSGSGLTARDPYRFIAHDPETVLAAHPTNRLIPFADMARARLHGGVTTSGLEVTMTDGTRHKLLWMSSEPARRLLRERLLPLLGTRLDH
;
A
#
# COMPACT_ATOMS: atom_id res chain seq x y z
N MET A 1 8.45 -28.01 -18.41
CA MET A 1 7.06 -28.18 -18.88
C MET A 1 6.16 -27.40 -17.96
N THR A 2 5.61 -26.28 -18.41
CA THR A 2 4.65 -25.49 -17.62
C THR A 2 3.34 -26.26 -17.59
N HIS A 3 2.89 -26.72 -16.42
CA HIS A 3 1.55 -27.26 -16.29
C HIS A 3 0.55 -26.12 -16.51
N ASP A 4 -0.32 -26.29 -17.51
CA ASP A 4 -1.47 -25.43 -17.70
C ASP A 4 -2.38 -25.53 -16.48
N MET A 5 -2.92 -24.39 -16.04
CA MET A 5 -3.93 -24.34 -14.99
C MET A 5 -5.26 -24.88 -15.54
N ASP A 6 -5.89 -25.78 -14.80
CA ASP A 6 -7.27 -26.20 -15.08
C ASP A 6 -8.24 -25.06 -14.77
N LEU A 7 -8.54 -24.24 -15.79
CA LEU A 7 -9.44 -23.10 -15.62
C LEU A 7 -10.89 -23.52 -15.35
N ASN A 8 -11.33 -24.72 -15.75
CA ASN A 8 -12.68 -25.19 -15.46
C ASN A 8 -12.80 -25.52 -13.97
N GLY A 9 -11.81 -26.25 -13.42
CA GLY A 9 -11.70 -26.47 -11.98
C GLY A 9 -11.58 -25.16 -11.20
N ALA A 10 -10.79 -24.20 -11.69
CA ALA A 10 -10.63 -22.89 -11.07
C ALA A 10 -11.93 -22.08 -11.07
N ALA A 11 -12.73 -22.15 -12.16
CA ALA A 11 -14.03 -21.50 -12.25
C ALA A 11 -15.06 -22.13 -11.29
N ALA A 12 -15.09 -23.46 -11.16
CA ALA A 12 -15.96 -24.12 -10.20
C ALA A 12 -15.63 -23.71 -8.75
N ARG A 13 -14.34 -23.60 -8.40
CA ARG A 13 -13.89 -23.08 -7.11
C ARG A 13 -14.29 -21.62 -6.91
N LEU A 14 -14.10 -20.78 -7.93
CA LEU A 14 -14.49 -19.38 -7.88
C LEU A 14 -16.00 -19.20 -7.66
N GLU A 15 -16.84 -19.97 -8.35
CA GLU A 15 -18.31 -19.93 -8.17
C GLU A 15 -18.73 -20.35 -6.76
N ALA A 16 -18.01 -21.29 -6.13
CA ALA A 16 -18.25 -21.63 -4.73
C ALA A 16 -17.95 -20.44 -3.79
N HIS A 17 -16.84 -19.73 -4.00
CA HIS A 17 -16.49 -18.54 -3.22
C HIS A 17 -17.48 -17.40 -3.45
N ILE A 18 -17.90 -17.16 -4.71
CA ILE A 18 -18.90 -16.16 -5.06
C ILE A 18 -20.20 -16.35 -4.26
N ARG A 19 -20.65 -17.60 -4.09
CA ARG A 19 -21.83 -17.92 -3.27
C ARG A 19 -21.60 -17.59 -1.79
N GLY A 20 -20.45 -17.96 -1.24
CA GLY A 20 -20.08 -17.63 0.14
C GLY A 20 -20.03 -16.11 0.37
N TRP A 21 -19.30 -15.38 -0.46
CA TRP A 21 -19.18 -13.93 -0.38
C TRP A 21 -20.52 -13.20 -0.48
N ARG A 22 -21.43 -13.68 -1.35
CA ARG A 22 -22.79 -13.12 -1.43
C ARG A 22 -23.60 -13.37 -0.16
N ALA A 23 -23.45 -14.54 0.46
CA ALA A 23 -24.08 -14.84 1.75
C ALA A 23 -23.54 -13.93 2.86
N ASP A 24 -22.26 -13.54 2.77
CA ASP A 24 -21.62 -12.57 3.68
C ASP A 24 -21.94 -11.10 3.35
N GLY A 25 -22.83 -10.85 2.36
CA GLY A 25 -23.27 -9.51 1.98
C GLY A 25 -22.34 -8.75 1.03
N LEU A 26 -21.33 -9.42 0.46
CA LEU A 26 -20.46 -8.82 -0.54
C LEU A 26 -21.14 -8.78 -1.92
N TRP A 27 -20.94 -7.70 -2.65
CA TRP A 27 -21.34 -7.62 -4.05
C TRP A 27 -20.30 -8.32 -4.95
N THR A 28 -20.76 -9.12 -5.91
CA THR A 28 -19.88 -9.84 -6.86
C THR A 28 -20.43 -9.88 -8.29
N SER A 29 -19.56 -9.77 -9.30
CA SER A 29 -19.95 -9.75 -10.72
C SER A 29 -20.41 -11.07 -11.33
N GLY A 30 -20.28 -12.20 -10.61
CA GLY A 30 -20.23 -13.53 -11.22
C GLY A 30 -18.87 -13.82 -11.86
N ALA A 31 -18.57 -15.09 -12.14
CA ALA A 31 -17.36 -15.47 -12.87
C ALA A 31 -17.49 -15.04 -14.34
N ARG A 32 -16.48 -14.35 -14.86
CA ARG A 32 -16.41 -13.90 -16.24
C ARG A 32 -15.27 -14.59 -16.95
N TRP A 33 -15.54 -15.02 -18.18
CA TRP A 33 -14.55 -15.58 -19.08
C TRP A 33 -14.26 -14.60 -20.20
N THR A 34 -13.04 -14.61 -20.74
CA THR A 34 -12.86 -14.03 -22.06
C THR A 34 -13.57 -14.82 -23.15
N PRO A 35 -13.88 -14.19 -24.30
CA PRO A 35 -14.39 -14.88 -25.47
C PRO A 35 -13.52 -16.05 -25.93
N ASP A 36 -12.19 -15.97 -25.75
CA ASP A 36 -11.23 -17.02 -26.10
C ASP A 36 -11.03 -18.08 -25.00
N GLY A 37 -11.72 -17.95 -23.86
CA GLY A 37 -11.58 -18.85 -22.71
C GLY A 37 -10.20 -18.85 -22.04
N SER A 38 -9.33 -17.89 -22.37
CA SER A 38 -7.93 -17.89 -21.90
C SER A 38 -7.76 -17.33 -20.48
N HIS A 39 -8.76 -16.64 -19.95
CA HIS A 39 -8.76 -16.19 -18.56
C HIS A 39 -10.15 -16.16 -17.92
N LEU A 40 -10.11 -16.29 -16.59
CA LEU A 40 -11.21 -16.21 -15.66
C LEU A 40 -11.06 -14.93 -14.83
N ALA A 41 -12.15 -14.22 -14.57
CA ALA A 41 -12.14 -13.00 -13.76
C ALA A 41 -13.36 -12.89 -12.84
N VAL A 42 -13.20 -12.19 -11.72
CA VAL A 42 -14.27 -11.81 -10.81
C VAL A 42 -14.03 -10.42 -10.25
N GLN A 43 -15.11 -9.72 -9.96
CA GLN A 43 -15.09 -8.47 -9.24
C GLN A 43 -15.83 -8.61 -7.91
N VAL A 44 -15.28 -8.06 -6.83
CA VAL A 44 -15.80 -8.18 -5.46
C VAL A 44 -15.72 -6.83 -4.74
N ALA A 45 -16.86 -6.35 -4.23
CA ALA A 45 -16.99 -5.09 -3.50
C ALA A 45 -17.76 -5.28 -2.18
N SER A 46 -17.55 -4.34 -1.26
CA SER A 46 -18.45 -4.07 -0.13
C SER A 46 -18.64 -2.57 0.01
N ALA A 47 -19.81 -2.15 0.51
CA ALA A 47 -20.07 -0.76 0.87
C ALA A 47 -19.16 -0.25 2.01
N SER A 48 -18.64 -1.16 2.84
CA SER A 48 -17.71 -0.83 3.92
C SER A 48 -16.25 -0.73 3.48
N TRP A 49 -15.92 -1.13 2.24
CA TRP A 49 -14.55 -1.14 1.75
C TRP A 49 -14.23 0.15 0.98
N GLN A 50 -13.00 0.63 1.14
CA GLN A 50 -12.48 1.79 0.39
C GLN A 50 -11.94 1.41 -0.99
N VAL A 51 -11.82 0.12 -1.26
CA VAL A 51 -11.40 -0.43 -2.54
C VAL A 51 -12.38 -1.43 -3.09
N TRP A 52 -12.39 -1.54 -4.40
CA TRP A 52 -12.96 -2.63 -5.14
C TRP A 52 -11.86 -3.58 -5.61
N LEU A 53 -12.11 -4.88 -5.55
CA LEU A 53 -11.19 -5.92 -5.97
C LEU A 53 -11.62 -6.49 -7.33
N HIS A 54 -10.68 -6.57 -8.26
CA HIS A 54 -10.80 -7.36 -9.48
C HIS A 54 -9.69 -8.41 -9.49
N VAL A 55 -10.06 -9.67 -9.65
CA VAL A 55 -9.12 -10.80 -9.70
C VAL A 55 -9.20 -11.44 -11.07
N GLU A 56 -8.05 -11.70 -11.67
CA GLU A 56 -7.92 -12.44 -12.93
C GLU A 56 -7.02 -13.66 -12.74
N LEU A 57 -7.35 -14.76 -13.39
CA LEU A 57 -6.51 -15.95 -13.51
C LEU A 57 -6.41 -16.35 -14.99
N ARG A 58 -5.19 -16.42 -15.50
CA ARG A 58 -4.90 -16.87 -16.88
C ARG A 58 -4.62 -18.36 -16.91
N ARG A 59 -4.91 -19.01 -18.06
CA ARG A 59 -4.64 -20.44 -18.32
C ARG A 59 -3.21 -20.85 -17.99
N GLY A 60 -2.26 -19.97 -18.21
CA GLY A 60 -0.88 -20.23 -17.86
C GLY A 60 -0.66 -20.45 -16.37
N GLY A 61 -1.56 -20.10 -15.45
CA GLY A 61 -1.40 -20.11 -13.99
C GLY A 61 -0.89 -18.78 -13.43
N ARG A 62 -1.15 -17.66 -14.11
CA ARG A 62 -0.76 -16.31 -13.66
C ARG A 62 -2.01 -15.59 -13.18
N ALA A 63 -2.05 -15.25 -11.91
CA ALA A 63 -3.11 -14.46 -11.33
C ALA A 63 -2.69 -12.98 -11.24
N SER A 64 -3.65 -12.09 -11.45
CA SER A 64 -3.49 -10.65 -11.22
C SER A 64 -4.58 -10.16 -10.30
N LEU A 65 -4.20 -9.38 -9.30
CA LEU A 65 -5.08 -8.72 -8.36
C LEU A 65 -5.02 -7.23 -8.65
N PHE A 66 -6.17 -6.59 -8.79
CA PHE A 66 -6.27 -5.15 -9.02
C PHE A 66 -7.17 -4.55 -7.97
N PHE A 67 -6.68 -3.50 -7.33
CA PHE A 67 -7.42 -2.73 -6.34
C PHE A 67 -7.72 -1.37 -6.93
N PHE A 68 -8.99 -0.99 -6.94
CA PHE A 68 -9.47 0.30 -7.42
C PHE A 68 -10.07 1.08 -6.28
N ALA A 69 -9.79 2.38 -6.17
CA ALA A 69 -10.47 3.22 -5.19
C ALA A 69 -11.98 3.25 -5.45
N SER A 70 -12.78 3.13 -4.39
CA SER A 70 -14.24 3.30 -4.47
C SER A 70 -14.59 4.77 -4.75
N ALA A 71 -15.61 4.99 -5.59
CA ALA A 71 -16.13 6.34 -5.87
C ALA A 71 -16.54 7.02 -4.56
N GLY A 72 -16.13 8.29 -4.37
CA GLY A 72 -16.27 9.04 -3.11
C GLY A 72 -15.02 9.06 -2.23
N THR A 73 -14.01 8.23 -2.52
CA THR A 73 -12.75 8.21 -1.76
C THR A 73 -11.76 9.27 -2.23
N THR A 74 -11.85 9.71 -3.48
CA THR A 74 -10.81 10.52 -4.13
C THR A 74 -11.09 12.03 -4.21
N GLY A 75 -12.28 12.50 -3.84
CA GLY A 75 -12.60 13.94 -3.73
C GLY A 75 -12.47 14.79 -5.01
N THR A 76 -12.02 14.23 -6.13
CA THR A 76 -11.85 14.96 -7.39
C THR A 76 -12.88 14.52 -8.41
N GLU A 77 -13.83 15.41 -8.68
CA GLU A 77 -14.78 15.33 -9.80
C GLU A 77 -14.06 15.75 -11.08
N GLU A 78 -13.33 14.86 -11.75
CA GLU A 78 -13.02 15.06 -13.16
C GLU A 78 -12.92 13.71 -13.91
N SER A 79 -13.81 13.60 -14.89
CA SER A 79 -14.16 12.49 -15.81
C SER A 79 -12.95 12.01 -16.64
N THR A 80 -12.79 10.75 -17.04
CA THR A 80 -13.63 9.99 -18.00
C THR A 80 -13.36 8.47 -17.96
N ASP A 81 -14.36 7.70 -18.41
CA ASP A 81 -14.44 6.24 -18.57
C ASP A 81 -14.30 5.38 -17.30
N LEU A 82 -15.48 5.07 -16.72
CA LEU A 82 -15.70 4.22 -15.55
C LEU A 82 -15.01 4.66 -14.24
N GLY A 83 -14.60 5.93 -14.09
CA GLY A 83 -14.46 6.63 -12.80
C GLY A 83 -13.69 5.91 -11.66
N ARG A 84 -12.81 4.96 -11.99
CA ARG A 84 -12.16 4.06 -11.03
C ARG A 84 -10.65 4.21 -11.17
N THR A 85 -10.03 4.83 -10.18
CA THR A 85 -8.58 4.95 -10.12
C THR A 85 -7.99 3.64 -9.60
N GLN A 86 -7.19 2.95 -10.42
CA GLN A 86 -6.40 1.81 -9.95
C GLN A 86 -5.35 2.31 -8.96
N VAL A 87 -5.35 1.76 -7.75
CA VAL A 87 -4.47 2.18 -6.65
C VAL A 87 -3.39 1.16 -6.32
N ALA A 88 -3.60 -0.12 -6.68
CA ALA A 88 -2.57 -1.15 -6.57
C ALA A 88 -2.80 -2.29 -7.58
N GLN A 89 -1.72 -2.94 -7.99
CA GLN A 89 -1.74 -4.18 -8.77
C GLN A 89 -0.71 -5.16 -8.21
N GLU A 90 -1.10 -6.42 -8.14
CA GLU A 90 -0.22 -7.52 -7.76
C GLU A 90 -0.34 -8.67 -8.77
N ARG A 91 0.76 -9.41 -8.96
CA ARG A 91 0.79 -10.58 -9.84
C ARG A 91 1.38 -11.75 -9.10
N ARG A 92 0.71 -12.91 -9.16
CA ARG A 92 1.18 -14.15 -8.53
C ARG A 92 1.19 -15.31 -9.49
N ARG A 93 2.11 -16.23 -9.25
CA ARG A 93 2.10 -17.56 -9.86
C ARG A 93 1.18 -18.45 -9.03
N ILE A 94 0.28 -19.16 -9.69
CA ILE A 94 -0.62 -20.12 -9.05
C ILE A 94 -0.35 -21.48 -9.64
N GLU A 95 -0.04 -22.42 -8.77
CA GLU A 95 0.46 -23.75 -9.13
C GLU A 95 -0.59 -24.85 -8.91
N SER A 96 -1.69 -24.55 -8.22
CA SER A 96 -2.77 -25.49 -7.95
C SER A 96 -4.11 -24.80 -7.73
N LEU A 97 -5.20 -25.59 -7.77
CA LEU A 97 -6.56 -25.10 -7.46
C LEU A 97 -6.74 -24.70 -6.00
N ASP A 98 -5.99 -25.31 -5.09
CA ASP A 98 -6.01 -24.93 -3.67
C ASP A 98 -5.25 -23.63 -3.45
N ALA A 99 -4.12 -23.42 -4.12
CA ALA A 99 -3.42 -22.13 -4.12
C ALA A 99 -4.28 -21.01 -4.74
N TRP A 100 -5.10 -21.35 -5.74
CA TRP A 100 -6.10 -20.42 -6.28
C TRP A 100 -7.17 -20.07 -5.25
N SER A 101 -7.73 -21.05 -4.54
CA SER A 101 -8.75 -20.81 -3.51
C SER A 101 -8.18 -19.95 -2.37
N ALA A 102 -6.99 -20.29 -1.88
CA ALA A 102 -6.30 -19.52 -0.84
C ALA A 102 -6.02 -18.07 -1.28
N LEU A 103 -5.65 -17.86 -2.55
CA LEU A 103 -5.46 -16.51 -3.09
C LEU A 103 -6.76 -15.69 -3.05
N LEU A 104 -7.90 -16.30 -3.40
CA LEU A 104 -9.19 -15.62 -3.40
C LEU A 104 -9.58 -15.17 -1.99
N ASP A 105 -9.44 -16.05 -1.00
CA ASP A 105 -9.70 -15.74 0.41
C ASP A 105 -8.79 -14.63 0.92
N GLU A 106 -7.48 -14.73 0.66
CA GLU A 106 -6.49 -13.72 1.03
C GLU A 106 -6.81 -12.37 0.37
N ALA A 107 -7.15 -12.37 -0.91
CA ALA A 107 -7.42 -11.15 -1.67
C ALA A 107 -8.67 -10.41 -1.15
N VAL A 108 -9.76 -11.14 -0.87
CA VAL A 108 -10.98 -10.57 -0.28
C VAL A 108 -10.72 -10.05 1.12
N HIS A 109 -10.01 -10.83 1.94
CA HIS A 109 -9.66 -10.40 3.29
C HIS A 109 -8.78 -9.14 3.26
N ARG A 110 -7.78 -9.08 2.37
CA ARG A 110 -6.94 -7.90 2.19
C ARG A 110 -7.70 -6.70 1.65
N ALA A 111 -8.61 -6.88 0.69
CA ALA A 111 -9.46 -5.79 0.20
C ALA A 111 -10.28 -5.16 1.34
N SER A 112 -10.78 -5.99 2.28
CA SER A 112 -11.54 -5.50 3.44
C SER A 112 -10.73 -4.65 4.43
N ARG A 113 -9.41 -4.85 4.49
CA ARG A 113 -8.47 -4.13 5.37
C ARG A 113 -7.67 -3.04 4.65
N THR A 114 -7.86 -2.89 3.34
CA THR A 114 -7.11 -1.91 2.56
C THR A 114 -7.68 -0.51 2.74
N HIS A 115 -6.83 0.41 3.17
CA HIS A 115 -7.13 1.83 3.25
C HIS A 115 -6.57 2.57 2.04
N VAL A 116 -7.37 3.49 1.51
CA VAL A 116 -6.95 4.45 0.49
C VAL A 116 -6.78 5.80 1.17
N ARG A 117 -5.59 6.36 1.09
CA ARG A 117 -5.27 7.66 1.69
C ARG A 117 -4.57 8.54 0.69
N GLN A 118 -4.95 9.81 0.68
CA GLN A 118 -4.16 10.83 0.02
C GLN A 118 -2.88 11.03 0.83
N ALA A 119 -1.73 10.65 0.27
CA ALA A 119 -0.45 10.72 0.94
C ALA A 119 0.58 11.44 0.06
N ARG A 120 1.67 11.88 0.68
CA ARG A 120 2.77 12.55 -0.01
C ARG A 120 4.08 11.83 0.29
N LEU A 121 4.84 11.51 -0.75
CA LEU A 121 6.20 11.01 -0.57
C LEU A 121 7.06 12.16 -0.07
N VAL A 122 7.68 12.01 1.11
CA VAL A 122 8.53 13.05 1.68
C VAL A 122 10.01 12.68 1.62
N ALA A 123 10.33 11.39 1.59
CA ALA A 123 11.68 10.85 1.40
C ALA A 123 11.61 9.47 0.71
N ALA A 124 12.44 9.20 -0.29
CA ALA A 124 12.64 7.89 -0.92
C ALA A 124 13.89 7.18 -0.37
N SER A 125 14.68 7.89 0.45
CA SER A 125 15.90 7.39 1.09
C SER A 125 15.72 7.12 2.60
N CYS A 126 14.50 6.84 3.05
CA CYS A 126 14.23 6.68 4.47
C CYS A 126 14.73 5.34 5.04
N THR A 127 15.68 5.39 5.96
CA THR A 127 16.14 4.24 6.76
C THR A 127 15.69 4.37 8.22
N THR A 128 15.80 3.28 8.99
CA THR A 128 15.46 3.28 10.43
C THR A 128 16.67 3.40 11.37
N GLY A 129 17.88 3.54 10.82
CA GLY A 129 19.12 3.68 11.57
C GLY A 129 20.36 3.39 10.72
N TRP A 130 21.55 3.64 11.28
CA TRP A 130 22.83 3.44 10.59
C TRP A 130 23.15 1.97 10.26
N LEU A 131 22.53 1.03 10.98
CA LEU A 131 22.65 -0.41 10.72
C LEU A 131 21.59 -0.92 9.72
N ASP A 132 20.61 -0.08 9.35
CA ASP A 132 19.61 -0.38 8.32
C ASP A 132 20.05 0.27 7.00
N TRP A 133 20.82 -0.49 6.22
CA TRP A 133 21.35 -0.04 4.92
C TRP A 133 20.31 -0.06 3.80
N ILE A 134 19.08 -0.51 4.09
CA ILE A 134 18.04 -0.67 3.09
C ILE A 134 17.05 0.48 3.21
N HIS A 135 17.14 1.35 2.21
CA HIS A 135 16.29 2.50 2.03
C HIS A 135 14.83 2.09 1.88
N GLY A 136 13.97 3.05 2.16
CA GLY A 136 12.53 2.92 2.07
C GLY A 136 11.90 4.26 1.74
N GLU A 137 10.64 4.20 1.39
CA GLU A 137 9.82 5.39 1.20
C GLU A 137 9.20 5.81 2.54
N LEU A 138 9.26 7.10 2.83
CA LEU A 138 8.52 7.74 3.91
C LEU A 138 7.38 8.54 3.31
N TRP A 139 6.18 8.11 3.63
CA TRP A 139 4.92 8.70 3.22
C TRP A 139 4.35 9.53 4.37
N LEU A 140 3.99 10.77 4.05
CA LEU A 140 3.20 11.63 4.91
C LEU A 140 1.72 11.40 4.62
N LEU A 141 0.99 10.85 5.59
CA LEU A 141 -0.45 10.63 5.56
C LEU A 141 -1.17 11.76 6.34
N PRO A 142 -2.49 11.92 6.18
CA PRO A 142 -3.27 12.87 6.98
C PRO A 142 -3.16 12.59 8.48
N GLU A 143 -3.22 11.32 8.88
CA GLU A 143 -3.25 10.87 10.28
C GLU A 143 -1.89 10.45 10.85
N GLY A 144 -0.82 10.36 10.03
CA GLY A 144 0.46 9.87 10.51
C GLY A 144 1.56 9.79 9.45
N LEU A 145 2.57 8.98 9.75
CA LEU A 145 3.66 8.63 8.84
C LEU A 145 3.64 7.15 8.54
N LEU A 146 3.90 6.78 7.29
CA LEU A 146 4.06 5.39 6.87
C LEU A 146 5.42 5.23 6.22
N ARG A 147 6.24 4.34 6.77
CA ARG A 147 7.51 3.93 6.16
C ARG A 147 7.35 2.54 5.55
N ILE A 148 7.69 2.42 4.27
CA ILE A 148 7.70 1.16 3.53
C ILE A 148 9.13 0.90 3.04
N ARG A 149 9.70 -0.24 3.40
CA ARG A 149 11.00 -0.69 2.89
C ARG A 149 10.94 -0.86 1.37
N SER A 150 11.96 -0.38 0.68
CA SER A 150 12.11 -0.63 -0.75
C SER A 150 12.72 -2.01 -1.01
N GLY A 151 12.58 -2.54 -2.23
CA GLY A 151 13.33 -3.72 -2.64
C GLY A 151 14.85 -3.44 -2.67
N PHE A 152 15.68 -4.50 -2.68
CA PHE A 152 17.13 -4.34 -2.72
C PHE A 152 17.62 -3.60 -3.98
N MET A 153 16.96 -3.81 -5.13
CA MET A 153 17.29 -3.10 -6.37
C MET A 153 16.87 -1.62 -6.35
N ASP A 154 15.71 -1.30 -5.76
CA ASP A 154 15.25 0.07 -5.56
C ASP A 154 16.16 0.85 -4.59
N THR A 155 16.79 0.14 -3.64
CA THR A 155 17.76 0.71 -2.69
C THR A 155 18.98 1.30 -3.38
N VAL A 156 19.49 0.66 -4.44
CA VAL A 156 20.66 1.15 -5.19
C VAL A 156 20.28 2.39 -6.02
N ALA A 157 19.11 2.38 -6.67
CA ALA A 157 18.60 3.54 -7.41
C ALA A 157 18.32 4.75 -6.51
N ASN A 158 17.78 4.53 -5.30
CA ASN A 158 17.50 5.60 -4.34
C ASN A 158 18.77 6.12 -3.63
N SER A 159 19.84 5.31 -3.54
CA SER A 159 21.15 5.78 -3.06
C SER A 159 21.84 6.74 -4.01
N SER A 160 21.40 6.79 -5.27
CA SER A 160 21.90 7.65 -6.34
C SER A 160 20.94 8.81 -6.64
N GLY A 161 20.48 9.50 -5.59
CA GLY A 161 20.17 10.94 -5.62
C GLY A 161 19.11 11.44 -6.61
N SER A 162 18.09 10.66 -6.94
CA SER A 162 17.04 11.12 -7.87
C SER A 162 15.86 11.80 -7.16
N GLY A 163 15.87 13.13 -7.18
CA GLY A 163 14.76 13.90 -7.76
C GLY A 163 13.44 14.09 -6.99
N LEU A 164 13.32 13.81 -5.69
CA LEU A 164 12.12 14.25 -4.97
C LEU A 164 12.12 15.77 -4.80
N THR A 165 11.07 16.41 -5.28
CA THR A 165 10.92 17.85 -5.11
C THR A 165 9.90 18.19 -4.04
N ALA A 166 10.11 19.34 -3.42
CA ALA A 166 9.12 20.03 -2.59
C ALA A 166 7.76 20.28 -3.27
N ARG A 167 7.61 19.99 -4.57
CA ARG A 167 6.39 20.17 -5.37
C ARG A 167 5.72 18.85 -5.74
N ASP A 168 6.28 17.71 -5.34
CA ASP A 168 5.68 16.42 -5.69
C ASP A 168 4.28 16.34 -5.10
N PRO A 169 3.26 16.00 -5.92
CA PRO A 169 1.87 16.12 -5.54
C PRO A 169 1.49 15.06 -4.50
N TYR A 170 0.43 15.35 -3.75
CA TYR A 170 -0.28 14.32 -3.01
C TYR A 170 -0.86 13.30 -4.00
N ARG A 171 -0.70 12.01 -3.69
CA ARG A 171 -1.27 10.91 -4.48
C ARG A 171 -2.03 9.95 -3.57
N PHE A 172 -3.05 9.30 -4.10
CA PHE A 172 -3.73 8.23 -3.38
C PHE A 172 -2.84 7.00 -3.32
N ILE A 173 -2.60 6.49 -2.12
CA ILE A 173 -1.95 5.19 -1.89
C ILE A 173 -2.96 4.24 -1.27
N ALA A 174 -2.98 3.01 -1.77
CA ALA A 174 -3.65 1.90 -1.11
C ALA A 174 -2.64 1.14 -0.25
N HIS A 175 -2.99 0.90 1.00
CA HIS A 175 -2.17 0.07 1.89
C HIS A 175 -3.05 -0.70 2.87
N ASP A 176 -2.57 -1.89 3.22
CA ASP A 176 -3.09 -2.68 4.33
C ASP A 176 -2.07 -2.55 5.48
N PRO A 177 -2.38 -1.84 6.57
CA PRO A 177 -1.46 -1.58 7.66
C PRO A 177 -0.80 -2.84 8.23
N GLU A 178 -1.58 -3.90 8.49
CA GLU A 178 -1.06 -5.10 9.13
C GLU A 178 -0.14 -5.85 8.18
N THR A 179 -0.51 -5.96 6.91
CA THR A 179 0.36 -6.57 5.89
C THR A 179 1.65 -5.79 5.71
N VAL A 180 1.58 -4.45 5.68
CA VAL A 180 2.78 -3.60 5.58
C VAL A 180 3.69 -3.82 6.80
N LEU A 181 3.15 -3.82 8.01
CA LEU A 181 3.95 -4.02 9.23
C LEU A 181 4.53 -5.44 9.32
N ALA A 182 3.76 -6.47 8.94
CA ALA A 182 4.21 -7.86 8.94
C ALA A 182 5.27 -8.14 7.86
N ALA A 183 5.25 -7.41 6.73
CA ALA A 183 6.18 -7.63 5.63
C ALA A 183 7.64 -7.39 6.02
N HIS A 184 7.92 -6.47 6.95
CA HIS A 184 9.29 -6.27 7.44
C HIS A 184 9.34 -5.53 8.79
N PRO A 185 10.20 -5.94 9.74
CA PRO A 185 10.34 -5.29 11.05
C PRO A 185 10.92 -3.87 11.01
N THR A 186 11.23 -3.31 9.84
CA THR A 186 11.61 -1.89 9.68
C THR A 186 10.51 -1.05 9.06
N ASN A 187 9.40 -1.64 8.60
CA ASN A 187 8.21 -0.89 8.21
C ASN A 187 7.59 -0.25 9.46
N ARG A 188 7.05 0.96 9.31
CA ARG A 188 6.51 1.73 10.43
C ARG A 188 5.20 2.38 10.01
N LEU A 189 4.22 2.33 10.89
CA LEU A 189 3.07 3.22 10.87
C LEU A 189 3.13 4.01 12.17
N ILE A 190 3.27 5.33 12.07
CA ILE A 190 3.45 6.23 13.21
C ILE A 190 2.30 7.24 13.23
N PRO A 191 1.21 6.95 13.97
CA PRO A 191 0.07 7.85 14.08
C PRO A 191 0.45 9.15 14.78
N PHE A 192 -0.04 10.30 14.29
CA PHE A 192 0.20 11.58 14.93
C PHE A 192 -0.46 11.69 16.30
N ALA A 193 -1.63 11.07 16.47
CA ALA A 193 -2.38 11.08 17.73
C ALA A 193 -1.58 10.46 18.89
N ASP A 194 -0.71 9.51 18.57
CA ASP A 194 0.08 8.76 19.55
C ASP A 194 1.49 9.32 19.74
N MET A 195 1.84 10.42 19.04
CA MET A 195 3.14 11.07 19.23
C MET A 195 3.15 11.88 20.52
N ALA A 196 3.94 11.45 21.50
CA ALA A 196 4.16 12.22 22.73
C ALA A 196 5.15 13.37 22.51
N ARG A 197 6.29 13.08 21.86
CA ARG A 197 7.35 14.05 21.54
C ARG A 197 8.00 13.68 20.21
N ALA A 198 8.47 14.68 19.48
CA ALA A 198 9.28 14.47 18.30
C ALA A 198 10.49 15.39 18.27
N ARG A 199 11.57 14.95 17.65
CA ARG A 199 12.76 15.76 17.39
C ARG A 199 13.15 15.63 15.92
N LEU A 200 13.22 16.77 15.26
CA LEU A 200 13.53 16.84 13.83
C LEU A 200 14.94 17.39 13.62
N HIS A 201 15.85 16.53 13.20
CA HIS A 201 17.26 16.85 12.99
C HIS A 201 17.52 17.26 11.54
N GLY A 202 18.35 18.29 11.35
CA GLY A 202 18.95 18.63 10.07
C GLY A 202 20.46 18.47 10.12
N GLY A 203 21.02 17.63 9.26
CA GLY A 203 22.47 17.49 9.08
C GLY A 203 22.90 17.85 7.67
N VAL A 204 24.22 17.84 7.42
CA VAL A 204 24.80 18.19 6.11
C VAL A 204 24.47 17.14 5.05
N THR A 205 24.64 15.86 5.38
CA THR A 205 24.40 14.74 4.46
C THR A 205 23.09 14.02 4.75
N THR A 206 22.75 13.87 6.03
CA THR A 206 21.54 13.20 6.49
C THR A 206 20.72 14.08 7.42
N SER A 207 19.41 13.98 7.29
CA SER A 207 18.42 14.57 8.20
C SER A 207 17.61 13.43 8.84
N GLY A 208 16.82 13.73 9.86
CA GLY A 208 16.07 12.67 10.53
C GLY A 208 14.97 13.13 11.46
N LEU A 209 14.14 12.17 11.85
CA LEU A 209 13.07 12.32 12.82
C LEU A 209 13.24 11.24 13.90
N GLU A 210 13.28 11.68 15.14
CA GLU A 210 13.12 10.81 16.30
C GLU A 210 11.74 11.07 16.92
N VAL A 211 10.96 10.02 17.13
CA VAL A 211 9.61 10.10 17.72
C VAL A 211 9.60 9.25 18.98
N THR A 212 9.04 9.80 20.05
CA THR A 212 8.63 9.05 21.24
C THR A 212 7.11 9.03 21.27
N MET A 213 6.55 7.83 21.32
CA MET A 213 5.12 7.57 21.36
C MET A 213 4.58 7.69 22.80
N THR A 214 3.27 7.79 22.96
CA THR A 214 2.59 7.86 24.26
C THR A 214 2.77 6.60 25.12
N ASP A 215 2.94 5.44 24.48
CA ASP A 215 3.26 4.16 25.13
C ASP A 215 4.76 4.01 25.50
N GLY A 216 5.59 5.01 25.19
CA GLY A 216 7.03 5.01 25.42
C GLY A 216 7.86 4.40 24.30
N THR A 217 7.24 3.82 23.27
CA THR A 217 7.93 3.28 22.08
C THR A 217 8.67 4.41 21.36
N ARG A 218 9.83 4.08 20.77
CA ARG A 218 10.66 5.05 20.03
C ARG A 218 10.86 4.65 18.58
N HIS A 219 10.78 5.63 17.70
CA HIS A 219 11.07 5.48 16.28
C HIS A 219 12.16 6.44 15.85
N LYS A 220 13.09 5.94 15.05
CA LYS A 220 14.12 6.75 14.38
C LYS A 220 13.97 6.56 12.89
N LEU A 221 13.93 7.67 12.17
CA LEU A 221 13.85 7.73 10.71
C LEU A 221 14.96 8.67 10.23
N LEU A 222 15.74 8.23 9.25
CA LEU A 222 16.85 8.99 8.67
C LEU A 222 16.68 9.04 7.16
N TRP A 223 17.04 10.15 6.53
CA TRP A 223 16.98 10.33 5.07
C TRP A 223 18.05 11.31 4.59
N MET A 224 18.30 11.39 3.28
CA MET A 224 19.24 12.33 2.68
C MET A 224 18.78 13.77 2.86
N SER A 225 19.68 14.67 3.27
CA SER A 225 19.35 16.08 3.53
C SER A 225 18.87 16.87 2.30
N SER A 226 19.11 16.37 1.08
CA SER A 226 18.59 16.95 -0.16
C SER A 226 17.08 16.73 -0.35
N GLU A 227 16.47 15.78 0.35
CA GLU A 227 15.04 15.47 0.23
C GLU A 227 14.15 16.47 1.01
N PRO A 228 12.91 16.71 0.56
CA PRO A 228 12.05 17.75 1.14
C PRO A 228 11.50 17.37 2.53
N ALA A 229 11.72 16.15 3.01
CA ALA A 229 11.11 15.61 4.23
C ALA A 229 11.25 16.52 5.45
N ARG A 230 12.43 17.08 5.74
CA ARG A 230 12.60 17.93 6.92
C ARG A 230 11.65 19.13 6.90
N ARG A 231 11.58 19.84 5.78
CA ARG A 231 10.71 21.02 5.66
C ARG A 231 9.24 20.63 5.76
N LEU A 232 8.82 19.61 5.01
CA LEU A 232 7.42 19.16 4.97
C LEU A 232 6.94 18.60 6.32
N LEU A 233 7.79 17.83 7.00
CA LEU A 233 7.49 17.30 8.33
C LEU A 233 7.44 18.43 9.36
N ARG A 234 8.30 19.45 9.27
CA ARG A 234 8.22 20.62 10.16
C ARG A 234 6.89 21.35 9.99
N GLU A 235 6.50 21.62 8.74
CA GLU A 235 5.22 22.28 8.41
C GLU A 235 4.02 21.50 8.94
N ARG A 236 4.05 20.16 8.86
CA ARG A 236 2.97 19.32 9.38
C ARG A 236 2.98 19.16 10.90
N LEU A 237 4.13 18.92 11.51
CA LEU A 237 4.24 18.53 12.92
C LEU A 237 4.21 19.73 13.87
N LEU A 238 4.66 20.92 13.44
CA LEU A 238 4.71 22.08 14.32
C LEU A 238 3.30 22.48 14.84
N PRO A 239 2.25 22.55 14.01
CA PRO A 239 0.89 22.83 14.51
C PRO A 239 0.33 21.72 15.42
N LEU A 240 0.78 20.47 15.27
CA LEU A 240 0.26 19.31 16.02
C LEU A 240 0.93 19.14 17.38
N LEU A 241 2.23 19.41 17.45
CA LEU A 241 3.06 19.13 18.62
C LEU A 241 3.43 20.38 19.41
N GLY A 242 3.48 21.56 18.77
CA GLY A 242 3.88 22.81 19.41
C GLY A 242 5.23 22.67 20.10
N THR A 243 5.28 22.90 21.42
CA THR A 243 6.49 22.78 22.25
C THR A 243 7.00 21.35 22.42
N ARG A 244 6.23 20.34 21.99
CA ARG A 244 6.63 18.92 22.00
C ARG A 244 7.45 18.53 20.77
N LEU A 245 7.73 19.48 19.87
CA LEU A 245 8.61 19.31 18.71
C LEU A 245 9.94 20.05 18.92
N ASP A 246 11.03 19.29 19.02
CA ASP A 246 12.39 19.83 19.07
C ASP A 246 13.00 19.93 17.66
N HIS A 247 14.06 20.74 17.53
CA HIS A 247 14.81 20.97 16.29
C HIS A 247 16.30 20.64 16.42
#